data_AF-A0A2V8X8V3-F1
#
_entry.id   AF-A0A2V8X8V3-F1
#
_cell.length_a   1.000
_cell.length_b   1.000
_cell.length_c   1.000
_cell.angle_alpha   90.00
_cell.angle_beta   90.00
_cell.angle_gamma   90.00
#
_symmetry.space_group_name_H-M   'P 1'
#
loop_
_entity.id
_entity.type
_entity.pdbx_description
1 polymer ?
#
loop_
_entity_poly.entity_id
_entity_poly.type
_entity_poly.pdbx_seq_one_letter_code
_entity_poly.pdbx_strand_id
1 'polypeptide(L)'
;PFFTPILATIRARWLPRYQRDKDKYILNALLMAGVIAAIVHYFPSQQHLQESVAKQFPVRAVEYLRQHQVPGPVFNTYGYGGYIIWALPEQKVFIDGRGDLYERGGVLSDYLQVNNLRPAAFAVLRAYRIQSCLLQTDYSQALTTALSNNPDWKKVYSDDLSTLFVRTTAVQPLQLK
;
A
#
# COMPACT_ATOMS: atom_id res chain seq x y z
N PRO A 1 -2.80 20.97 -18.37
CA PRO A 1 -2.03 21.84 -19.30
C PRO A 1 -2.84 22.90 -20.08
N PHE A 2 -4.19 22.88 -20.07
CA PHE A 2 -5.01 23.81 -20.87
C PHE A 2 -5.22 25.21 -20.27
N PHE A 3 -4.90 25.41 -18.98
CA PHE A 3 -5.12 26.71 -18.32
C PHE A 3 -3.97 27.70 -18.50
N THR A 4 -2.75 27.22 -18.80
CA THR A 4 -1.56 28.05 -18.96
C THR A 4 -1.69 29.12 -20.06
N PRO A 5 -2.19 28.83 -21.28
CA PRO A 5 -2.34 29.86 -22.31
C PRO A 5 -3.44 30.89 -21.98
N ILE A 6 -4.53 30.49 -21.33
CA ILE A 6 -5.63 31.39 -20.93
C ILE A 6 -5.17 32.30 -19.79
N LEU A 7 -4.48 31.76 -18.77
CA LEU A 7 -3.89 32.56 -17.70
C LEU A 7 -2.84 33.54 -18.23
N ALA A 8 -1.99 33.09 -19.17
CA ALA A 8 -0.96 33.91 -19.77
C ALA A 8 -1.55 35.09 -20.55
N THR A 9 -2.62 34.87 -21.31
CA THR A 9 -3.30 35.94 -22.08
C THR A 9 -4.05 36.93 -21.20
N ILE A 10 -4.68 36.47 -20.11
CA ILE A 10 -5.34 37.35 -19.13
C ILE A 10 -4.31 38.19 -18.37
N ARG A 11 -3.19 37.59 -17.93
CA ARG A 11 -2.12 38.30 -17.20
C ARG A 11 -1.20 39.13 -18.09
N ALA A 12 -1.05 38.82 -19.38
CA ALA A 12 -0.20 39.58 -20.30
C ALA A 12 -0.65 41.05 -20.44
N ARG A 13 -1.92 41.35 -20.14
CA ARG A 13 -2.44 42.73 -20.12
C ARG A 13 -1.93 43.55 -18.93
N TRP A 14 -1.49 42.89 -17.86
CA TRP A 14 -1.07 43.51 -16.58
C TRP A 14 0.43 43.36 -16.33
N LEU A 15 1.12 42.55 -17.12
CA LEU A 15 2.56 42.36 -17.02
C LEU A 15 3.27 43.34 -17.97
N PRO A 16 4.32 44.03 -17.51
CA PRO A 16 5.13 44.84 -18.42
C PRO A 16 5.70 43.98 -19.54
N ARG A 17 5.82 44.54 -20.75
CA ARG A 17 6.48 43.86 -21.87
C ARG A 17 7.86 43.40 -21.42
N TYR A 18 8.24 42.19 -21.82
CA TYR A 18 9.57 41.66 -21.54
C TYR A 18 10.64 42.67 -21.96
N GLN A 19 11.49 43.02 -21.00
CA GLN A 19 12.50 44.07 -21.09
C GLN A 19 13.87 43.39 -20.98
N ARG A 20 14.50 43.14 -22.13
CA ARG A 20 15.80 42.44 -22.23
C ARG A 20 16.91 43.13 -21.42
N ASP A 21 16.82 44.43 -21.24
CA ASP A 21 17.73 45.26 -20.44
C ASP A 21 17.68 44.95 -18.94
N LYS A 22 16.59 44.33 -18.46
CA LYS A 22 16.43 43.94 -17.05
C LYS A 22 16.87 42.50 -16.77
N ASP A 23 17.23 41.73 -17.79
CA ASP A 23 17.64 40.34 -17.61
C ASP A 23 19.02 40.26 -16.95
N LYS A 24 19.05 39.64 -15.78
CA LYS A 24 20.27 39.34 -15.04
C LYS A 24 20.67 37.89 -15.29
N TYR A 25 21.21 37.60 -16.47
CA TYR A 25 21.54 36.24 -16.90
C TYR A 25 22.45 35.49 -15.90
N ILE A 26 23.45 36.18 -15.33
CA ILE A 26 24.35 35.61 -14.33
C ILE A 26 23.57 35.25 -13.05
N LEU A 27 22.70 36.14 -12.56
CA LEU A 27 21.88 35.87 -11.37
C LEU A 27 20.93 34.70 -11.61
N ASN A 28 20.27 34.64 -12.77
CA ASN A 28 19.39 33.54 -13.13
C ASN A 28 20.16 32.21 -13.22
N ALA A 29 21.35 32.22 -13.81
CA ALA A 29 22.22 31.05 -13.87
C ALA A 29 22.64 30.59 -12.47
N LEU A 30 22.99 31.50 -11.57
CA LEU A 30 23.33 31.19 -10.18
C LEU A 30 22.12 30.63 -9.42
N LEU A 31 20.93 31.19 -9.62
CA LEU A 31 19.69 30.68 -9.02
C LEU A 31 19.37 29.27 -9.52
N MET A 32 19.45 29.03 -10.84
CA MET A 32 19.25 27.70 -11.41
C MET A 32 20.29 26.69 -10.90
N ALA A 33 21.56 27.07 -10.85
CA ALA A 33 22.62 26.23 -10.31
C ALA A 33 22.39 25.91 -8.82
N GLY A 34 21.95 26.89 -8.04
CA GLY A 34 21.57 26.70 -6.63
C GLY A 34 20.40 25.73 -6.45
N VAL A 35 19.36 25.83 -7.28
CA VAL A 35 18.23 24.88 -7.28
C VAL A 35 18.68 23.47 -7.66
N ILE A 36 19.52 23.32 -8.69
CA ILE A 36 20.06 22.01 -9.09
C ILE A 36 20.92 21.41 -7.97
N ALA A 37 21.80 22.21 -7.37
CA ALA A 37 22.63 21.77 -6.24
C ALA A 37 21.77 21.35 -5.05
N ALA A 38 20.71 22.11 -4.73
CA ALA A 38 19.76 21.75 -3.70
C ALA A 38 19.03 20.44 -4.03
N ILE A 39 18.58 20.25 -5.27
CA ILE A 39 17.97 18.97 -5.69
C ILE A 39 18.97 17.84 -5.52
N VAL A 40 20.19 17.94 -6.05
CA VAL A 40 21.19 16.87 -5.91
C VAL A 40 21.52 16.56 -4.44
N HIS A 41 21.54 17.58 -3.58
CA HIS A 41 21.87 17.42 -2.17
C HIS A 41 20.71 16.85 -1.33
N TYR A 42 19.48 17.29 -1.58
CA TYR A 42 18.30 16.93 -0.79
C TYR A 42 17.45 15.81 -1.39
N PHE A 43 17.63 15.47 -2.67
CA PHE A 43 16.88 14.39 -3.30
C PHE A 43 17.35 13.05 -2.75
N PRO A 44 16.45 12.22 -2.21
CA PRO A 44 16.84 10.99 -1.55
C PRO A 44 17.48 10.02 -2.54
N SER A 45 18.53 9.34 -2.09
CA SER A 45 19.13 8.25 -2.85
C SER A 45 18.15 7.08 -2.99
N GLN A 46 18.37 6.22 -3.98
CA GLN A 46 17.57 5.01 -4.17
C GLN A 46 17.57 4.11 -2.92
N GLN A 47 18.70 4.04 -2.21
CA GLN A 47 18.80 3.27 -0.96
C GLN A 47 17.90 3.84 0.14
N HIS A 48 17.92 5.15 0.36
CA HIS A 48 17.03 5.79 1.34
C HIS A 48 15.56 5.58 0.98
N LEU A 49 15.20 5.66 -0.30
CA LEU A 49 13.83 5.36 -0.75
C LEU A 49 13.45 3.90 -0.46
N GLN A 50 14.32 2.94 -0.79
CA GLN A 50 14.07 1.53 -0.52
C GLN A 50 13.93 1.24 0.98
N GLU A 51 14.76 1.84 1.83
CA GLU A 51 14.64 1.74 3.28
C GLU A 51 13.32 2.34 3.79
N SER A 52 12.91 3.50 3.25
CA SER A 52 11.61 4.09 3.59
C SER A 52 10.44 3.19 3.19
N VAL A 53 10.51 2.56 2.02
CA VAL A 53 9.50 1.57 1.59
C VAL A 53 9.51 0.36 2.51
N ALA A 54 10.67 -0.20 2.82
CA ALA A 54 10.81 -1.38 3.68
C ALA A 54 10.32 -1.16 5.12
N LYS A 55 10.30 0.09 5.60
CA LYS A 55 9.74 0.46 6.91
C LYS A 55 8.21 0.52 6.92
N GLN A 56 7.57 0.71 5.77
CA GLN A 56 6.11 0.94 5.68
C GLN A 56 5.36 -0.20 4.99
N PHE A 57 6.03 -0.96 4.14
CA PHE A 57 5.43 -1.98 3.28
C PHE A 57 6.04 -3.36 3.52
N PRO A 58 5.32 -4.45 3.20
CA PRO A 58 5.70 -5.81 3.56
C PRO A 58 6.75 -6.37 2.60
N VAL A 59 7.87 -5.68 2.38
CA VAL A 59 8.91 -6.04 1.40
C VAL A 59 9.42 -7.46 1.65
N ARG A 60 9.84 -7.75 2.90
CA ARG A 60 10.37 -9.06 3.28
C ARG A 60 9.29 -10.14 3.28
N ALA A 61 8.06 -9.81 3.68
CA ALA A 61 6.96 -10.78 3.68
C ALA A 61 6.53 -11.14 2.25
N VAL A 62 6.53 -10.19 1.31
CA VAL A 62 6.27 -10.47 -0.11
C VAL A 62 7.38 -11.32 -0.72
N GLU A 63 8.64 -11.08 -0.35
CA GLU A 63 9.74 -11.96 -0.76
C GLU A 63 9.53 -13.39 -0.21
N TYR A 64 9.06 -13.52 1.03
CA TYR A 64 8.68 -14.82 1.58
C TYR A 64 7.56 -15.48 0.77
N LEU A 65 6.51 -14.73 0.39
CA LEU A 65 5.42 -15.23 -0.46
C LEU A 65 5.91 -15.71 -1.83
N ARG A 66 6.95 -15.08 -2.39
CA ARG A 66 7.53 -15.47 -3.69
C ARG A 66 8.30 -16.80 -3.60
N GLN A 67 8.98 -17.00 -2.48
CA GLN A 67 9.85 -18.17 -2.26
C GLN A 67 9.08 -19.39 -1.73
N HIS A 68 7.88 -19.21 -1.19
CA HIS A 68 7.10 -20.26 -0.55
C HIS A 68 5.70 -20.36 -1.15
N GLN A 69 5.20 -21.59 -1.33
CA GLN A 69 3.84 -21.79 -1.81
C GLN A 69 2.83 -21.51 -0.67
N VAL A 70 2.35 -20.28 -0.59
CA VAL A 70 1.34 -19.86 0.38
C VAL A 70 -0.05 -20.07 -0.19
N PRO A 71 -0.94 -20.82 0.50
CA PRO A 71 -2.26 -21.13 -0.03
C PRO A 71 -3.13 -19.86 -0.03
N GLY A 72 -3.72 -19.55 -1.19
CA GLY A 72 -4.77 -18.54 -1.31
C GLY A 72 -6.17 -19.12 -1.09
N PRO A 73 -7.21 -18.28 -0.95
CA PRO A 73 -7.18 -16.81 -0.97
C PRO A 73 -6.47 -16.18 0.24
N VAL A 74 -5.77 -15.07 0.02
CA VAL A 74 -5.02 -14.35 1.06
C VAL A 74 -5.81 -13.12 1.50
N PHE A 75 -6.04 -12.98 2.80
CA PHE A 75 -6.48 -11.74 3.43
C PHE A 75 -5.26 -10.87 3.73
N ASN A 76 -5.21 -9.64 3.21
CA ASN A 76 -4.11 -8.71 3.45
C ASN A 76 -4.59 -7.46 4.20
N THR A 77 -3.70 -6.83 4.98
CA THR A 77 -3.94 -5.48 5.50
C THR A 77 -4.16 -4.48 4.36
N TYR A 78 -5.09 -3.54 4.55
CA TYR A 78 -5.51 -2.55 3.54
C TYR A 78 -4.34 -1.79 2.91
N GLY A 79 -3.44 -1.27 3.76
CA GLY A 79 -2.26 -0.52 3.31
C GLY A 79 -1.29 -1.35 2.45
N TYR A 80 -1.35 -2.68 2.53
CA TYR A 80 -0.45 -3.56 1.77
C TYR A 80 -0.95 -3.86 0.36
N GLY A 81 -2.25 -3.72 0.09
CA GLY A 81 -2.85 -4.21 -1.16
C GLY A 81 -2.20 -3.64 -2.41
N GLY A 82 -1.97 -2.32 -2.43
CA GLY A 82 -1.32 -1.66 -3.58
C GLY A 82 0.12 -2.14 -3.79
N TYR A 83 0.87 -2.35 -2.70
CA TYR A 83 2.24 -2.86 -2.78
C TYR A 83 2.28 -4.31 -3.28
N ILE A 84 1.38 -5.17 -2.80
CA ILE A 84 1.30 -6.57 -3.25
C ILE A 84 0.97 -6.64 -4.74
N ILE A 85 -0.01 -5.85 -5.21
CA ILE A 85 -0.36 -5.78 -6.64
C ILE A 85 0.86 -5.39 -7.49
N TRP A 86 1.69 -4.46 -7.02
CA TRP A 86 2.89 -4.00 -7.73
C TRP A 86 4.03 -5.03 -7.68
N ALA A 87 4.33 -5.61 -6.52
CA ALA A 87 5.50 -6.45 -6.29
C ALA A 87 5.28 -7.94 -6.61
N LEU A 88 4.03 -8.40 -6.58
CA LEU A 88 3.62 -9.80 -6.75
C LEU A 88 2.25 -9.87 -7.48
N PRO A 89 2.17 -9.43 -8.75
CA PRO A 89 0.91 -9.25 -9.49
C PRO A 89 0.06 -10.52 -9.65
N GLU A 90 0.67 -11.70 -9.56
CA GLU A 90 0.00 -13.01 -9.56
C GLU A 90 -0.78 -13.29 -8.26
N GLN A 91 -0.43 -12.61 -7.17
CA GLN A 91 -1.08 -12.76 -5.88
C GLN A 91 -2.29 -11.84 -5.79
N LYS A 92 -3.49 -12.45 -5.84
CA LYS A 92 -4.73 -11.71 -5.60
C LYS A 92 -4.78 -11.18 -4.17
N VAL A 93 -5.14 -9.90 -4.04
CA VAL A 93 -5.39 -9.23 -2.77
C VAL A 93 -6.87 -9.33 -2.39
N PHE A 94 -7.15 -9.30 -1.10
CA PHE A 94 -8.50 -9.14 -0.58
C PHE A 94 -8.99 -7.70 -0.74
N ILE A 95 -8.13 -6.72 -0.47
CA ILE A 95 -8.44 -5.29 -0.57
C ILE A 95 -7.16 -4.47 -0.84
N ASP A 96 -7.32 -3.28 -1.41
CA ASP A 96 -6.26 -2.28 -1.58
C ASP A 96 -6.80 -0.84 -1.39
N GLY A 97 -5.93 0.15 -1.58
CA GLY A 97 -6.20 1.58 -1.36
C GLY A 97 -7.38 2.20 -2.13
N ARG A 98 -7.99 1.49 -3.08
CA ARG A 98 -9.17 1.92 -3.86
C ARG A 98 -10.49 1.71 -3.10
N GLY A 99 -10.58 2.25 -1.88
CA GLY A 99 -11.69 2.00 -0.94
C GLY A 99 -13.09 2.28 -1.50
N ASP A 100 -13.23 3.26 -2.40
CA ASP A 100 -14.48 3.64 -3.08
C ASP A 100 -15.06 2.52 -3.97
N LEU A 101 -14.20 1.63 -4.48
CA LEU A 101 -14.62 0.45 -5.24
C LEU A 101 -15.17 -0.65 -4.32
N TYR A 102 -14.63 -0.75 -3.10
CA TYR A 102 -14.95 -1.81 -2.15
C TYR A 102 -16.13 -1.47 -1.23
N GLU A 103 -16.45 -0.18 -1.08
CA GLU A 103 -17.55 0.29 -0.21
C GLU A 103 -18.92 -0.16 -0.73
N ARG A 104 -19.23 0.11 -2.00
CA ARG A 104 -20.54 -0.23 -2.59
C ARG A 104 -20.85 -1.72 -2.60
N GLY A 105 -19.82 -2.56 -2.69
CA GLY A 105 -19.94 -4.02 -2.67
C GLY A 105 -19.94 -4.63 -1.27
N GLY A 106 -19.79 -3.83 -0.21
CA GLY A 106 -19.72 -4.32 1.18
C GLY A 106 -18.37 -4.91 1.59
N VAL A 107 -17.43 -5.13 0.66
CA VAL A 107 -16.10 -5.70 0.94
C VAL A 107 -15.30 -4.84 1.92
N LEU A 108 -15.42 -3.50 1.84
CA LEU A 108 -14.78 -2.61 2.82
C LEU A 108 -15.35 -2.82 4.23
N SER A 109 -16.66 -3.05 4.35
CA SER A 109 -17.28 -3.36 5.64
C SER A 109 -16.78 -4.70 6.18
N ASP A 110 -16.77 -5.73 5.34
CA ASP A 110 -16.23 -7.06 5.68
C ASP A 110 -14.77 -6.99 6.13
N TYR A 111 -13.95 -6.21 5.42
CA TYR A 111 -12.57 -5.93 5.82
C TYR A 111 -12.49 -5.36 7.24
N LEU A 112 -13.29 -4.34 7.54
CA LEU A 112 -13.32 -3.70 8.86
C LEU A 112 -13.84 -4.63 9.96
N GLN A 113 -14.76 -5.55 9.63
CA GLN A 113 -15.20 -6.59 10.57
C GLN A 113 -14.04 -7.51 10.95
N VAL A 114 -13.26 -7.96 9.96
CA VAL A 114 -12.13 -8.87 10.16
C VAL A 114 -10.96 -8.18 10.86
N ASN A 115 -10.51 -7.03 10.34
CA ASN A 115 -9.33 -6.32 10.85
C ASN A 115 -9.50 -5.90 12.32
N ASN A 116 -10.70 -5.45 12.68
CA ASN A 116 -11.01 -5.00 14.04
C ASN A 116 -11.50 -6.13 14.96
N LEU A 117 -11.40 -7.40 14.51
CA LEU A 117 -11.86 -8.58 15.24
C LEU A 117 -13.29 -8.41 15.82
N ARG A 118 -14.22 -7.94 14.97
CA ARG A 118 -15.64 -7.84 15.33
C ARG A 118 -16.27 -9.23 15.41
N PRO A 119 -17.46 -9.40 16.01
CA PRO A 119 -18.09 -10.72 16.19
C PRO A 119 -18.20 -11.57 14.92
N ALA A 120 -18.38 -10.94 13.75
CA ALA A 120 -18.49 -11.63 12.46
C ALA A 120 -17.15 -11.96 11.79
N ALA A 121 -15.99 -11.57 12.35
CA ALA A 121 -14.68 -11.66 11.70
C ALA A 121 -14.38 -13.06 11.13
N PHE A 122 -14.49 -14.10 11.96
CA PHE A 122 -14.22 -15.47 11.51
C PHE A 122 -15.28 -16.02 10.55
N ALA A 123 -16.52 -15.52 10.61
CA ALA A 123 -17.55 -15.88 9.66
C ALA A 123 -17.24 -15.30 8.27
N VAL A 124 -16.77 -14.05 8.21
CA VAL A 124 -16.28 -13.40 6.98
C VAL A 124 -15.09 -14.17 6.41
N LEU A 125 -14.07 -14.46 7.21
CA LEU A 125 -12.91 -15.25 6.75
C LEU A 125 -13.33 -16.59 6.13
N ARG A 126 -14.33 -17.28 6.72
CA ARG A 126 -14.88 -18.52 6.16
C ARG A 126 -15.68 -18.29 4.88
N ALA A 127 -16.50 -17.24 4.80
CA ALA A 127 -17.31 -16.92 3.63
C ALA A 127 -16.45 -16.68 2.39
N TYR A 128 -15.34 -15.94 2.54
CA TYR A 128 -14.35 -15.73 1.49
C TYR A 128 -13.37 -16.90 1.31
N ARG A 129 -13.52 -17.97 2.11
CA ARG A 129 -12.65 -19.16 2.13
C ARG A 129 -11.17 -18.83 2.31
N ILE A 130 -10.85 -17.79 3.08
CA ILE A 130 -9.48 -17.33 3.30
C ILE A 130 -8.62 -18.47 3.86
N GLN A 131 -7.47 -18.70 3.22
CA GLN A 131 -6.49 -19.71 3.61
C GLN A 131 -5.25 -19.12 4.29
N SER A 132 -4.96 -17.84 4.03
CA SER A 132 -3.81 -17.15 4.63
C SER A 132 -4.15 -15.70 4.99
N CYS A 133 -3.49 -15.18 6.03
CA CYS A 133 -3.66 -13.80 6.48
C CYS A 133 -2.28 -13.12 6.57
N LEU A 134 -2.01 -12.15 5.69
CA LEU A 134 -0.83 -11.29 5.74
C LEU A 134 -1.18 -9.96 6.42
N LEU A 135 -0.75 -9.82 7.67
CA LEU A 135 -1.20 -8.75 8.55
C LEU A 135 -0.04 -7.82 8.90
N GLN A 136 -0.32 -6.52 8.98
CA GLN A 136 0.55 -5.56 9.65
C GLN A 136 0.39 -5.71 11.16
N THR A 137 1.49 -5.99 11.86
CA THR A 137 1.47 -6.43 13.26
C THR A 137 0.77 -5.41 14.18
N ASP A 138 1.11 -4.13 14.06
CA ASP A 138 0.54 -3.07 14.92
C ASP A 138 -0.89 -2.67 14.54
N TYR A 139 -1.19 -2.64 13.24
CA TYR A 139 -2.51 -2.21 12.76
C TYR A 139 -3.60 -3.27 12.96
N SER A 140 -3.23 -4.56 12.90
CA SER A 140 -4.15 -5.69 13.00
C SER A 140 -3.93 -6.49 14.30
N GLN A 141 -3.47 -5.83 15.38
CA GLN A 141 -3.04 -6.48 16.62
C GLN A 141 -4.08 -7.45 17.21
N ALA A 142 -5.35 -7.05 17.24
CA ALA A 142 -6.44 -7.89 17.75
C ALA A 142 -6.57 -9.20 16.94
N LEU A 143 -6.62 -9.10 15.61
CA LEU A 143 -6.69 -10.25 14.72
C LEU A 143 -5.44 -11.13 14.82
N THR A 144 -4.25 -10.54 14.81
CA THR A 144 -2.97 -11.26 14.98
C THR A 144 -2.95 -12.07 16.28
N THR A 145 -3.46 -11.49 17.37
CA THR A 145 -3.53 -12.16 18.68
C THR A 145 -4.52 -13.32 18.64
N ALA A 146 -5.70 -13.10 18.06
CA ALA A 146 -6.71 -14.14 17.94
C ALA A 146 -6.24 -15.32 17.08
N LEU A 147 -5.57 -15.05 15.95
CA LEU A 147 -5.02 -16.10 15.08
C LEU A 147 -3.86 -16.85 15.74
N SER A 148 -3.02 -16.17 16.52
CA SER A 148 -1.91 -16.82 17.25
C SER A 148 -2.38 -17.81 18.31
N ASN A 149 -3.57 -17.60 18.88
CA ASN A 149 -4.18 -18.46 19.89
C ASN A 149 -5.19 -19.46 19.29
N ASN A 150 -5.30 -19.53 17.97
CA ASN A 150 -6.25 -20.41 17.29
C ASN A 150 -5.50 -21.60 16.64
N PRO A 151 -5.79 -22.85 17.04
CA PRO A 151 -5.12 -24.04 16.50
C PRO A 151 -5.38 -24.29 15.00
N ASP A 152 -6.43 -23.68 14.43
CA ASP A 152 -6.71 -23.73 12.99
C ASP A 152 -5.72 -22.90 12.16
N TRP A 153 -4.89 -22.07 12.79
CA TRP A 153 -3.97 -21.16 12.13
C TRP A 153 -2.55 -21.36 12.65
N LYS A 154 -1.59 -21.38 11.72
CA LYS A 154 -0.17 -21.45 12.01
C LYS A 154 0.51 -20.19 11.52
N LYS A 155 1.27 -19.54 12.40
CA LYS A 155 2.20 -18.48 12.01
C LYS A 155 3.37 -19.10 11.26
N VAL A 156 3.55 -18.74 9.99
CA VAL A 156 4.61 -19.27 9.12
C VAL A 156 5.72 -18.26 8.85
N TYR A 157 5.43 -16.96 9.02
CA TYR A 157 6.38 -15.88 8.87
C TYR A 157 6.05 -14.73 9.83
N SER A 158 7.08 -14.06 10.32
CA SER A 158 6.98 -12.88 11.18
C SER A 158 8.23 -12.04 11.05
N ASP A 159 8.05 -10.73 10.93
CA ASP A 159 9.12 -9.74 11.05
C ASP A 159 8.61 -8.53 11.87
N ASP A 160 9.39 -7.45 11.92
CA ASP A 160 9.07 -6.28 12.74
C ASP A 160 7.77 -5.56 12.31
N LEU A 161 7.32 -5.77 11.07
CA LEU A 161 6.20 -5.05 10.47
C LEU A 161 5.01 -5.96 10.15
N SER A 162 5.28 -7.21 9.76
CA SER A 162 4.33 -8.11 9.13
C SER A 162 4.33 -9.49 9.77
N THR A 163 3.14 -10.07 9.89
CA THR A 163 2.95 -11.46 10.32
C THR A 163 2.08 -12.20 9.30
N LEU A 164 2.48 -13.42 8.93
CA LEU A 164 1.73 -14.28 8.03
C LEU A 164 1.23 -15.52 8.77
N PHE A 165 -0.08 -15.72 8.71
CA PHE A 165 -0.75 -16.94 9.18
C PHE A 165 -1.28 -17.75 8.01
N VAL A 166 -1.22 -19.08 8.13
CA VAL A 166 -1.76 -20.04 7.16
C VAL A 166 -2.66 -21.03 7.90
N ARG A 167 -3.80 -21.39 7.31
CA ARG A 167 -4.73 -22.36 7.89
C ARG A 167 -4.10 -23.75 7.94
N THR A 168 -4.24 -24.46 9.06
CA THR A 168 -3.65 -25.80 9.26
C THR A 168 -4.45 -26.92 8.59
N THR A 169 -5.75 -26.69 8.35
CA THR A 169 -6.65 -27.65 7.70
C THR A 169 -7.36 -26.99 6.52
N ALA A 170 -7.27 -27.63 5.34
CA ALA A 170 -8.02 -27.26 4.16
C ALA A 170 -9.53 -27.28 4.49
N VAL A 171 -10.22 -26.19 4.20
CA VAL A 171 -11.66 -26.05 4.45
C VAL A 171 -12.41 -27.12 3.64
N GLN A 172 -13.03 -28.09 4.31
CA GLN A 172 -13.98 -28.99 3.66
C GLN A 172 -15.15 -28.15 3.12
N PRO A 173 -15.52 -28.28 1.84
CA PRO A 173 -16.65 -27.54 1.30
C PRO A 173 -17.91 -27.95 2.05
N LEU A 174 -18.71 -26.96 2.45
CA LEU A 174 -20.05 -27.16 3.00
C LEU A 174 -20.85 -28.01 2.01
N GLN A 175 -21.17 -29.26 2.38
CA GLN A 175 -22.21 -30.01 1.71
C GLN A 175 -23.55 -29.34 2.05
N LEU A 176 -24.08 -28.59 1.09
CA LEU A 176 -25.49 -28.20 1.12
C LEU A 176 -26.30 -29.50 0.97
N LYS A 177 -27.06 -29.85 2.02
CA LYS A 177 -28.16 -30.81 1.93
C LYS A 177 -29.36 -30.15 1.28
#